data_AF-A0A3M1BP43-F1
#
_entry.id   AF-A0A3M1BP43-F1
#
_cell.length_a   1.000
_cell.length_b   1.000
_cell.length_c   1.000
_cell.angle_alpha   90.00
_cell.angle_beta   90.00
_cell.angle_gamma   90.00
#
_symmetry.space_group_name_H-M   'P 1'
#
loop_
_entity.id
_entity.type
_entity.pdbx_description
1 polymer ?
#
loop_
_entity_poly.entity_id
_entity_poly.type
_entity_poly.pdbx_seq_one_letter_code
_entity_poly.pdbx_strand_id
1 'polypeptide(L)'
;MTIDPSNMKRLFSLLILIMAFWGVKAQELQVQVTINTPKLQTTAPEVFETLETAIEEFMNNQKWTSEVFEQEERIGLSLVLTISKELSTNTFEGELSLQSIRPVFGSTYNTPMFKHLDKDVVFTYEQFQPLEFSQTNYLNNLTSILGYYAYIVLGMDFDSFSPFGGEPYFQMAQDIVNRIPPNVAGSVPGWRSTEGNRNRYWLIENILSPRCRPFRQAIYDYHRQGLDIMHENPAAGRAVIAEALDALNDVNRSYPNSMILQVFANTKSDEIIEIFKAAPPQEKTKIVQTMSRIDPPRASNYRQQIGR
;
A
#
# COMPACT_ATOMS: atom_id res chain seq x y z
N MET A 1 17.72 -59.80 3.53
CA MET A 1 16.69 -58.97 4.22
C MET A 1 15.67 -58.57 3.18
N THR A 2 14.55 -59.29 3.13
CA THR A 2 13.42 -58.99 2.24
C THR A 2 12.59 -57.88 2.88
N ILE A 3 12.58 -56.69 2.25
CA ILE A 3 11.76 -55.57 2.72
C ILE A 3 10.29 -55.95 2.49
N ASP A 4 9.52 -56.02 3.57
CA ASP A 4 8.10 -56.35 3.54
C ASP A 4 7.33 -55.32 2.66
N PRO A 5 6.59 -55.77 1.62
CA PRO A 5 5.85 -54.88 0.72
C PRO A 5 4.80 -54.02 1.45
N SER A 6 4.34 -54.41 2.64
CA SER A 6 3.46 -53.57 3.47
C SER A 6 4.17 -52.33 4.04
N ASN A 7 5.45 -52.45 4.39
CA ASN A 7 6.28 -51.33 4.85
C ASN A 7 6.61 -50.36 3.71
N MET A 8 6.74 -50.86 2.48
CA MET A 8 7.00 -50.04 1.30
C MET A 8 5.79 -49.16 0.92
N LYS A 9 4.57 -49.68 1.07
CA LYS A 9 3.33 -48.88 0.92
C LYS A 9 3.20 -47.79 1.98
N ARG A 10 3.51 -48.11 3.25
CA ARG A 10 3.51 -47.13 4.35
C ARG A 10 4.55 -46.03 4.15
N LEU A 11 5.75 -46.38 3.67
CA LEU A 11 6.81 -45.42 3.37
C LEU A 11 6.41 -44.50 2.20
N PHE A 12 5.77 -45.05 1.16
CA PHE A 12 5.28 -44.29 0.01
C PHE A 12 4.11 -43.35 0.40
N SER A 13 3.20 -43.82 1.26
CA SER A 13 2.13 -42.99 1.83
C SER A 13 2.69 -41.85 2.71
N LEU A 14 3.75 -42.11 3.50
CA LEU A 14 4.43 -41.08 4.28
C LEU A 14 5.13 -40.05 3.38
N LEU A 15 5.75 -40.48 2.29
CA LEU A 15 6.42 -39.62 1.33
C LEU A 15 5.43 -38.70 0.58
N ILE A 16 4.27 -39.24 0.19
CA ILE A 16 3.17 -38.46 -0.41
C ILE A 16 2.61 -37.46 0.60
N LEU A 17 2.45 -37.85 1.87
CA LEU A 17 1.99 -36.95 2.92
C LEU A 17 2.99 -35.80 3.16
N ILE A 18 4.29 -36.08 3.17
CA ILE A 18 5.35 -35.07 3.34
C ILE A 18 5.42 -34.12 2.13
N MET A 19 5.24 -34.63 0.90
CA MET A 19 5.19 -33.78 -0.30
C MET A 19 3.91 -32.94 -0.40
N ALA A 20 2.80 -33.37 0.23
CA ALA A 20 1.57 -32.60 0.28
C ALA A 20 1.66 -31.35 1.19
N PHE A 21 2.64 -31.29 2.09
CA PHE A 21 2.87 -30.13 2.96
C PHE A 21 3.76 -29.03 2.35
N TRP A 22 4.30 -29.23 1.13
CA TRP A 22 5.25 -28.29 0.51
C TRP A 22 4.61 -27.22 -0.38
N GLY A 23 3.30 -27.01 -0.29
CA GLY A 23 2.55 -26.19 -1.23
C GLY A 23 1.56 -25.22 -0.61
N VAL A 24 1.83 -24.64 0.56
CA VAL A 24 1.04 -23.47 0.99
C VAL A 24 1.65 -22.24 0.33
N LYS A 25 1.02 -21.81 -0.77
CA LYS A 25 1.25 -20.47 -1.30
C LYS A 25 0.66 -19.47 -0.30
N ALA A 26 1.49 -18.97 0.60
CA ALA A 26 1.16 -17.74 1.30
C ALA A 26 1.07 -16.64 0.24
N GLN A 27 -0.12 -16.06 0.11
CA GLN A 27 -0.35 -14.87 -0.69
C GLN A 27 -0.51 -13.76 0.32
N GLU A 28 0.43 -12.82 0.35
CA GLU A 28 0.49 -11.77 1.37
C GLU A 28 -0.58 -10.70 1.16
N LEU A 29 -0.93 -10.49 -0.11
CA LEU A 29 -1.93 -9.52 -0.53
C LEU A 29 -3.22 -10.24 -0.92
N GLN A 30 -4.34 -9.58 -0.64
CA GLN A 30 -5.64 -9.91 -1.22
C GLN A 30 -6.09 -8.72 -2.08
N VAL A 31 -5.69 -8.75 -3.34
CA VAL A 31 -5.89 -7.64 -4.29
C VAL A 31 -7.18 -7.81 -5.07
N GLN A 32 -7.97 -6.73 -5.18
CA GLN A 32 -9.10 -6.63 -6.11
C GLN A 32 -8.78 -5.56 -7.14
N VAL A 33 -8.99 -5.86 -8.42
CA VAL A 33 -8.70 -4.93 -9.52
C VAL A 33 -9.99 -4.49 -10.19
N THR A 34 -10.06 -3.23 -10.59
CA THR A 34 -11.12 -2.71 -11.44
C THR A 34 -10.51 -1.82 -12.50
N ILE A 35 -10.87 -2.04 -13.76
CA ILE A 35 -10.42 -1.23 -14.90
C ILE A 35 -11.57 -0.40 -15.46
N ASN A 36 -11.38 0.92 -15.46
CA ASN A 36 -12.31 1.87 -16.03
C ASN A 36 -11.77 2.44 -17.34
N THR A 37 -12.59 2.44 -18.40
CA THR A 37 -12.21 2.91 -19.74
C THR A 37 -13.17 3.99 -20.29
N PRO A 38 -13.40 5.10 -19.56
CA PRO A 38 -14.51 6.03 -19.84
C PRO A 38 -14.44 6.77 -21.18
N LYS A 39 -13.29 6.76 -21.87
CA LYS A 39 -13.04 7.54 -23.10
C LYS A 39 -12.52 6.71 -24.27
N LEU A 40 -12.47 5.39 -24.15
CA LEU A 40 -11.82 4.52 -25.13
C LEU A 40 -12.77 4.11 -26.25
N GLN A 41 -12.23 3.99 -27.47
CA GLN A 41 -13.02 3.67 -28.67
C GLN A 41 -12.29 2.77 -29.68
N THR A 42 -10.97 2.56 -29.54
CA THR A 42 -10.19 1.87 -30.58
C THR A 42 -9.86 0.43 -30.20
N THR A 43 -9.41 0.19 -28.97
CA THR A 43 -9.10 -1.14 -28.45
C THR A 43 -10.38 -1.87 -28.04
N ALA A 44 -10.45 -3.16 -28.38
CA ALA A 44 -11.59 -4.01 -28.05
C ALA A 44 -11.76 -4.15 -26.52
N PRO A 45 -13.00 -4.06 -25.98
CA PRO A 45 -13.25 -4.15 -24.53
C PRO A 45 -12.63 -5.39 -23.86
N GLU A 46 -12.59 -6.51 -24.55
CA GLU A 46 -12.06 -7.79 -24.08
C GLU A 46 -10.57 -7.69 -23.68
N VAL A 47 -9.81 -6.78 -24.28
CA VAL A 47 -8.41 -6.54 -23.89
C VAL A 47 -8.34 -6.05 -22.44
N PHE A 48 -9.26 -5.17 -22.03
CA PHE A 48 -9.27 -4.62 -20.67
C PHE A 48 -9.81 -5.60 -19.64
N GLU A 49 -10.79 -6.44 -20.00
CA GLU A 49 -11.24 -7.55 -19.14
C GLU A 49 -10.10 -8.55 -18.87
N THR A 50 -9.32 -8.89 -19.90
CA THR A 50 -8.14 -9.76 -19.72
C THR A 50 -7.04 -9.06 -18.91
N LEU A 51 -6.83 -7.76 -19.09
CA LEU A 51 -5.86 -6.99 -18.32
C LEU A 51 -6.25 -6.95 -16.83
N GLU A 52 -7.53 -6.76 -16.52
CA GLU A 52 -8.04 -6.77 -15.14
C GLU A 52 -7.73 -8.10 -14.47
N THR A 53 -8.09 -9.20 -15.14
CA THR A 53 -7.81 -10.57 -14.68
C THR A 53 -6.30 -10.81 -14.53
N ALA A 54 -5.50 -10.39 -15.52
CA ALA A 54 -4.05 -10.60 -15.50
C ALA A 54 -3.36 -9.84 -14.36
N ILE A 55 -3.77 -8.60 -14.06
CA ILE A 55 -3.24 -7.83 -12.93
C ILE A 55 -3.66 -8.49 -11.62
N GLU A 56 -4.92 -8.89 -11.47
CA GLU A 56 -5.43 -9.49 -10.25
C GLU A 56 -4.72 -10.83 -9.96
N GLU A 57 -4.59 -11.69 -10.95
CA GLU A 57 -3.87 -12.96 -10.83
C GLU A 57 -2.38 -12.73 -10.56
N PHE A 58 -1.73 -11.80 -11.25
CA PHE A 58 -0.34 -11.46 -11.01
C PHE A 58 -0.11 -11.00 -9.58
N MET A 59 -0.90 -10.03 -9.09
CA MET A 59 -0.71 -9.45 -7.77
C MET A 59 -0.96 -10.45 -6.64
N ASN A 60 -1.98 -11.31 -6.79
CA ASN A 60 -2.33 -12.31 -5.79
C ASN A 60 -1.46 -13.57 -5.84
N ASN A 61 -0.86 -13.93 -6.98
CA ASN A 61 -0.05 -15.14 -7.11
C ASN A 61 1.46 -14.92 -7.04
N GLN A 62 1.92 -13.68 -7.24
CA GLN A 62 3.31 -13.30 -7.05
C GLN A 62 3.69 -13.41 -5.57
N LYS A 63 4.84 -14.02 -5.29
CA LYS A 63 5.42 -14.03 -3.94
C LYS A 63 6.18 -12.73 -3.71
N TRP A 64 5.73 -11.94 -2.75
CA TRP A 64 6.33 -10.62 -2.45
C TRP A 64 7.32 -10.69 -1.29
N THR A 65 7.12 -11.61 -0.35
CA THR A 65 7.90 -11.76 0.88
C THR A 65 8.29 -13.22 1.11
N SER A 66 9.15 -13.49 2.09
CA SER A 66 9.41 -14.87 2.54
C SER A 66 8.46 -15.33 3.65
N GLU A 67 7.69 -14.40 4.23
CA GLU A 67 6.81 -14.66 5.37
C GLU A 67 5.60 -15.51 4.97
N VAL A 68 5.03 -16.19 5.95
CA VAL A 68 3.85 -17.03 5.77
C VAL A 68 2.66 -16.31 6.38
N PHE A 69 1.64 -16.05 5.55
CA PHE A 69 0.40 -15.38 5.94
C PHE A 69 -0.75 -16.38 6.03
N GLU A 70 -1.52 -16.29 7.11
CA GLU A 70 -2.84 -16.92 7.17
C GLU A 70 -3.85 -16.14 6.30
N GLN A 71 -5.01 -16.74 5.99
CA GLN A 71 -5.96 -16.13 5.06
C GLN A 71 -6.55 -14.83 5.61
N GLU A 72 -6.75 -14.78 6.92
CA GLU A 72 -7.21 -13.65 7.72
C GLU A 72 -6.15 -12.55 7.90
N GLU A 73 -4.87 -12.87 7.71
CA GLU A 73 -3.76 -11.93 7.83
C GLU A 73 -3.44 -11.21 6.51
N ARG A 74 -4.04 -11.66 5.41
CA ARG A 74 -3.77 -11.07 4.09
C ARG A 74 -4.16 -9.60 4.05
N ILE A 75 -3.27 -8.80 3.46
CA ILE A 75 -3.47 -7.36 3.38
C ILE A 75 -4.43 -7.05 2.23
N GLY A 76 -5.60 -6.52 2.57
CA GLY A 76 -6.60 -6.11 1.58
C GLY A 76 -6.12 -4.88 0.80
N LEU A 77 -6.14 -4.98 -0.53
CA LEU A 77 -5.73 -3.91 -1.44
C LEU A 77 -6.72 -3.78 -2.61
N SER A 78 -7.32 -2.61 -2.78
CA SER A 78 -8.12 -2.30 -3.96
C SER A 78 -7.34 -1.44 -4.93
N LEU A 79 -7.31 -1.86 -6.21
CA LEU A 79 -6.68 -1.16 -7.32
C LEU A 79 -7.74 -0.76 -8.34
N VAL A 80 -7.87 0.53 -8.62
CA VAL A 80 -8.73 1.04 -9.69
C VAL A 80 -7.86 1.72 -10.73
N LEU A 81 -7.69 1.08 -11.89
CA LEU A 81 -6.95 1.62 -13.02
C LEU A 81 -7.93 2.29 -13.99
N THR A 82 -7.83 3.60 -14.11
CA THR A 82 -8.63 4.36 -15.08
C THR A 82 -7.79 4.68 -16.31
N ILE A 83 -8.07 4.03 -17.42
CA ILE A 83 -7.37 4.23 -18.69
C ILE A 83 -8.03 5.38 -19.43
N SER A 84 -7.24 6.44 -19.67
CA SER A 84 -7.72 7.70 -20.20
C SER A 84 -7.35 7.92 -21.67
N LYS A 85 -6.29 7.27 -22.16
CA LYS A 85 -5.84 7.37 -23.55
C LYS A 85 -5.22 6.05 -24.03
N GLU A 86 -5.38 5.81 -25.34
CA GLU A 86 -4.67 4.80 -26.11
C GLU A 86 -3.56 5.52 -26.89
N LEU A 87 -2.30 5.31 -26.48
CA LEU A 87 -1.15 5.95 -27.12
C LEU A 87 -0.71 5.20 -28.39
N SER A 88 -0.93 3.89 -28.40
CA SER A 88 -0.73 2.98 -29.54
C SER A 88 -1.62 1.75 -29.37
N THR A 89 -1.51 0.76 -30.27
CA THR A 89 -2.29 -0.49 -30.21
C THR A 89 -2.19 -1.23 -28.87
N ASN A 90 -1.05 -1.17 -28.19
CA ASN A 90 -0.79 -1.90 -26.95
C ASN A 90 -0.22 -1.02 -25.83
N THR A 91 -0.25 0.31 -26.01
CA THR A 91 0.29 1.27 -25.03
C THR A 91 -0.82 2.19 -24.55
N PHE A 92 -0.95 2.30 -23.23
CA PHE A 92 -2.05 2.99 -22.58
C PHE A 92 -1.53 4.01 -21.56
N GLU A 93 -2.29 5.08 -21.38
CA GLU A 93 -2.05 6.11 -20.35
C GLU A 93 -3.28 6.24 -19.46
N GLY A 94 -3.07 6.30 -18.16
CA GLY A 94 -4.14 6.38 -17.18
C GLY A 94 -3.68 6.84 -15.81
N GLU A 95 -4.55 6.63 -14.84
CA GLU A 95 -4.29 6.88 -13.43
C GLU A 95 -4.66 5.64 -12.61
N LEU A 96 -3.89 5.35 -11.58
CA LEU A 96 -4.09 4.21 -10.68
C LEU A 96 -4.46 4.74 -9.29
N SER A 97 -5.66 4.42 -8.84
CA SER A 97 -6.09 4.66 -7.46
C SER A 97 -5.86 3.40 -6.63
N LEU A 98 -5.20 3.56 -5.49
CA LEU A 98 -4.87 2.49 -4.56
C LEU A 98 -5.48 2.77 -3.19
N GLN A 99 -6.02 1.72 -2.57
CA GLN A 99 -6.45 1.76 -1.18
C GLN A 99 -6.14 0.44 -0.48
N SER A 100 -5.32 0.45 0.57
CA SER A 100 -5.16 -0.70 1.46
C SER A 100 -5.86 -0.50 2.80
N ILE A 101 -6.21 -1.61 3.43
CA ILE A 101 -6.89 -1.66 4.72
C ILE A 101 -6.23 -2.65 5.67
N ARG A 102 -6.39 -2.42 6.97
CA ARG A 102 -5.96 -3.31 8.05
C ARG A 102 -7.11 -3.51 9.05
N PRO A 103 -7.39 -4.73 9.52
CA PRO A 103 -8.32 -4.93 10.63
C PRO A 103 -7.78 -4.33 11.94
N VAL A 104 -8.63 -3.64 12.69
CA VAL A 104 -8.28 -3.14 14.03
C VAL A 104 -8.55 -4.23 15.06
N PHE A 105 -7.51 -4.58 15.84
CA PHE A 105 -7.58 -5.65 16.82
C PHE A 105 -8.73 -5.46 17.82
N GLY A 106 -9.42 -6.56 18.14
CA GLY A 106 -10.55 -6.54 19.07
C GLY A 106 -11.81 -5.84 18.54
N SER A 107 -11.90 -5.58 17.23
CA SER A 107 -13.05 -4.91 16.61
C SER A 107 -13.40 -5.48 15.23
N THR A 108 -14.58 -5.13 14.71
CA THR A 108 -14.98 -5.40 13.32
C THR A 108 -14.61 -4.26 12.37
N TYR A 109 -13.85 -3.27 12.84
CA TYR A 109 -13.50 -2.08 12.08
C TYR A 109 -12.21 -2.29 11.27
N ASN A 110 -12.23 -1.88 10.01
CA ASN A 110 -11.06 -1.87 9.14
C ASN A 110 -10.58 -0.43 8.98
N THR A 111 -9.33 -0.19 9.37
CA THR A 111 -8.67 1.11 9.24
C THR A 111 -7.99 1.23 7.88
N PRO A 112 -8.14 2.36 7.16
CA PRO A 112 -7.43 2.56 5.90
C PRO A 112 -5.93 2.79 6.17
N MET A 113 -5.06 2.04 5.52
CA MET A 113 -3.60 2.10 5.74
C MET A 113 -2.89 3.03 4.75
N PHE A 114 -3.30 2.96 3.48
CA PHE A 114 -2.71 3.75 2.42
C PHE A 114 -3.78 4.09 1.39
N LYS A 115 -3.92 5.37 1.04
CA LYS A 115 -4.77 5.85 -0.04
C LYS A 115 -3.98 6.79 -0.94
N HIS A 116 -3.87 6.44 -2.22
CA HIS A 116 -3.07 7.20 -3.16
C HIS A 116 -3.64 7.17 -4.58
N LEU A 117 -3.49 8.28 -5.31
CA LEU A 117 -3.80 8.39 -6.72
C LEU A 117 -2.51 8.68 -7.47
N ASP A 118 -2.06 7.71 -8.24
CA ASP A 118 -0.95 7.84 -9.17
C ASP A 118 -1.47 8.30 -10.52
N LYS A 119 -1.04 9.48 -10.96
CA LYS A 119 -1.47 10.06 -12.26
C LYS A 119 -0.49 9.78 -13.39
N ASP A 120 0.67 9.20 -13.06
CA ASP A 120 1.78 9.02 -14.00
C ASP A 120 1.89 7.55 -14.39
N VAL A 121 0.80 6.98 -14.92
CA VAL A 121 0.70 5.57 -15.28
C VAL A 121 0.65 5.42 -16.79
N VAL A 122 1.81 5.09 -17.38
CA VAL A 122 1.97 4.72 -18.79
C VAL A 122 2.46 3.28 -18.86
N PHE A 123 1.79 2.42 -19.62
CA PHE A 123 2.16 1.01 -19.65
C PHE A 123 1.84 0.35 -20.99
N THR A 124 2.50 -0.77 -21.23
CA THR A 124 2.24 -1.64 -22.37
C THR A 124 1.58 -2.92 -21.90
N TYR A 125 0.58 -3.40 -22.63
CA TYR A 125 -0.05 -4.70 -22.38
C TYR A 125 -0.45 -5.34 -23.70
N GLU A 126 -0.03 -6.59 -23.87
CA GLU A 126 -0.40 -7.44 -24.99
C GLU A 126 -1.35 -8.53 -24.47
N GLN A 127 -2.46 -8.74 -25.16
CA GLN A 127 -3.48 -9.68 -24.70
C GLN A 127 -2.89 -11.09 -24.55
N PHE A 128 -3.20 -11.75 -23.44
CA PHE A 128 -2.71 -13.10 -23.10
C PHE A 128 -1.20 -13.21 -22.85
N GLN A 129 -0.44 -12.11 -22.94
CA GLN A 129 0.94 -12.12 -22.51
C GLN A 129 1.00 -12.18 -20.97
N PRO A 130 1.72 -13.15 -20.38
CA PRO A 130 1.84 -13.23 -18.93
C PRO A 130 2.57 -12.00 -18.36
N LEU A 131 2.11 -11.53 -17.21
CA LEU A 131 2.79 -10.47 -16.48
C LEU A 131 3.99 -11.06 -15.71
N GLU A 132 5.18 -10.60 -16.04
CA GLU A 132 6.42 -11.03 -15.40
C GLU A 132 7.05 -9.91 -14.58
N PHE A 133 7.56 -10.26 -13.40
CA PHE A 133 8.26 -9.36 -12.51
C PHE A 133 9.63 -9.92 -12.13
N SER A 134 10.62 -9.04 -12.09
CA SER A 134 11.96 -9.37 -11.64
C SER A 134 12.36 -8.43 -10.51
N GLN A 135 12.82 -9.02 -9.40
CA GLN A 135 13.40 -8.29 -8.28
C GLN A 135 14.79 -7.76 -8.58
N THR A 136 15.34 -7.94 -9.78
CA THR A 136 16.72 -7.51 -10.10
C THR A 136 16.80 -6.77 -11.42
N ASN A 137 15.88 -7.00 -12.35
CA ASN A 137 15.88 -6.40 -13.67
C ASN A 137 14.58 -5.65 -13.96
N TYR A 138 14.68 -4.55 -14.70
CA TYR A 138 13.50 -3.92 -15.30
C TYR A 138 13.04 -4.76 -16.50
N LEU A 139 11.79 -5.24 -16.46
CA LEU A 139 11.17 -5.98 -17.57
C LEU A 139 10.17 -5.12 -18.33
N ASN A 140 9.17 -4.58 -17.63
CA ASN A 140 8.18 -3.66 -18.18
C ASN A 140 7.67 -2.70 -17.10
N ASN A 141 7.02 -1.62 -17.52
CA ASN A 141 6.57 -0.58 -16.59
C ASN A 141 5.34 -0.99 -15.77
N LEU A 142 4.42 -1.80 -16.33
CA LEU A 142 3.21 -2.22 -15.63
C LEU A 142 3.57 -3.00 -14.36
N THR A 143 4.38 -4.05 -14.49
CA THR A 143 4.78 -4.88 -13.35
C THR A 143 5.73 -4.15 -12.40
N SER A 144 6.49 -3.17 -12.89
CA SER A 144 7.30 -2.28 -12.03
C SER A 144 6.42 -1.37 -11.15
N ILE A 145 5.35 -0.78 -11.70
CA ILE A 145 4.38 0.02 -10.92
C ILE A 145 3.68 -0.85 -9.89
N LEU A 146 3.17 -2.01 -10.32
CA LEU A 146 2.46 -2.95 -9.46
C LEU A 146 3.34 -3.46 -8.31
N GLY A 147 4.58 -3.88 -8.60
CA GLY A 147 5.53 -4.31 -7.58
C GLY A 147 5.98 -3.19 -6.65
N TYR A 148 6.14 -1.97 -7.16
CA TYR A 148 6.43 -0.80 -6.32
C TYR A 148 5.32 -0.61 -5.27
N TYR A 149 4.05 -0.62 -5.68
CA TYR A 149 2.95 -0.42 -4.74
C TYR A 149 2.69 -1.62 -3.83
N ALA A 150 2.96 -2.86 -4.28
CA ALA A 150 2.97 -4.02 -3.40
C ALA A 150 3.93 -3.80 -2.22
N TYR A 151 5.16 -3.36 -2.50
CA TYR A 151 6.17 -3.10 -1.47
C TYR A 151 5.87 -1.87 -0.59
N ILE A 152 5.25 -0.83 -1.14
CA ILE A 152 4.76 0.30 -0.32
C ILE A 152 3.68 -0.18 0.67
N VAL A 153 2.71 -0.95 0.20
CA VAL A 153 1.62 -1.45 1.05
C VAL A 153 2.15 -2.39 2.13
N LEU A 154 3.04 -3.32 1.77
CA LEU A 154 3.71 -4.21 2.73
C LEU A 154 4.51 -3.42 3.76
N GLY A 155 5.29 -2.42 3.34
CA GLY A 155 6.06 -1.60 4.26
C GLY A 155 5.18 -0.86 5.26
N MET A 156 4.07 -0.26 4.79
CA MET A 156 3.12 0.45 5.66
C MET A 156 2.42 -0.51 6.64
N ASP A 157 2.09 -1.72 6.20
CA ASP A 157 1.47 -2.73 7.05
C ASP A 157 2.43 -3.19 8.16
N PHE A 158 3.67 -3.56 7.83
CA PHE A 158 4.65 -4.00 8.82
C PHE A 158 5.05 -2.90 9.81
N ASP A 159 5.16 -1.64 9.35
CA ASP A 159 5.34 -0.49 10.24
C ASP A 159 4.17 -0.31 11.20
N SER A 160 2.95 -0.71 10.82
CA SER A 160 1.78 -0.62 11.69
C SER A 160 1.82 -1.62 12.84
N PHE A 161 2.53 -2.74 12.69
CA PHE A 161 2.64 -3.80 13.71
C PHE A 161 3.92 -3.74 14.52
N SER A 162 4.99 -3.13 14.00
CA SER A 162 6.26 -3.00 14.70
C SER A 162 6.99 -1.72 14.30
N PRO A 163 7.72 -1.05 15.23
CA PRO A 163 8.49 0.14 14.89
C PRO A 163 9.50 -0.15 13.77
N PHE A 164 9.32 0.53 12.64
CA PHE A 164 10.18 0.41 11.45
C PHE A 164 10.19 -0.99 10.78
N GLY A 165 9.21 -1.84 11.05
CA GLY A 165 9.15 -3.20 10.49
C GLY A 165 9.10 -3.25 8.96
N GLY A 166 8.64 -2.18 8.32
CA GLY A 166 8.52 -2.07 6.87
C GLY A 166 9.81 -1.79 6.11
N GLU A 167 10.94 -1.58 6.80
CA GLU A 167 12.23 -1.18 6.19
C GLU A 167 12.64 -2.06 4.99
N PRO A 168 12.59 -3.41 5.07
CA PRO A 168 13.01 -4.26 3.95
C PRO A 168 12.17 -4.02 2.70
N TYR A 169 10.87 -3.80 2.84
CA TYR A 169 9.95 -3.59 1.73
C TYR A 169 10.10 -2.21 1.12
N PHE A 170 10.28 -1.17 1.95
CA PHE A 170 10.60 0.16 1.44
C PHE A 170 11.92 0.17 0.67
N GLN A 171 12.94 -0.56 1.12
CA GLN A 171 14.17 -0.71 0.35
C GLN A 171 13.94 -1.41 -1.01
N MET A 172 13.08 -2.43 -1.06
CA MET A 172 12.70 -3.07 -2.34
C MET A 172 11.95 -2.11 -3.27
N ALA A 173 11.06 -1.26 -2.75
CA ALA A 173 10.41 -0.22 -3.54
C ALA A 173 11.42 0.81 -4.08
N GLN A 174 12.39 1.22 -3.26
CA GLN A 174 13.47 2.13 -3.66
C GLN A 174 14.37 1.50 -4.74
N ASP A 175 14.63 0.20 -4.63
CA ASP A 175 15.39 -0.54 -5.63
C ASP A 175 14.67 -0.59 -6.99
N ILE A 176 13.34 -0.70 -7.02
CA ILE A 176 12.57 -0.61 -8.27
C ILE A 176 12.78 0.76 -8.91
N VAL A 177 12.67 1.85 -8.16
CA VAL A 177 12.92 3.21 -8.65
C VAL A 177 14.32 3.33 -9.25
N ASN A 178 15.33 2.77 -8.59
CA ASN A 178 16.72 2.83 -9.04
C ASN A 178 17.01 1.99 -10.29
N ARG A 179 16.18 0.99 -10.59
CA ARG A 179 16.37 0.07 -11.73
C ARG A 179 15.70 0.55 -13.01
N ILE A 180 14.86 1.59 -12.95
CA ILE A 180 14.23 2.14 -14.15
C ILE A 180 15.33 2.68 -15.09
N PRO A 181 15.48 2.12 -16.32
CA PRO A 181 16.56 2.52 -17.19
C PRO A 181 16.45 4.00 -17.61
N PRO A 182 17.55 4.79 -17.61
CA PRO A 182 17.50 6.21 -17.95
C PRO A 182 16.94 6.50 -19.35
N ASN A 183 17.14 5.60 -20.31
CA ASN A 183 16.64 5.70 -21.68
C ASN A 183 15.12 5.44 -21.79
N VAL A 184 14.51 4.80 -20.79
CA VAL A 184 13.06 4.52 -20.75
C VAL A 184 12.34 5.52 -19.83
N ALA A 185 13.00 6.01 -18.78
CA ALA A 185 12.42 6.93 -17.80
C ALA A 185 11.80 8.22 -18.40
N GLY A 186 12.21 8.61 -19.62
CA GLY A 186 11.60 9.73 -20.33
C GLY A 186 10.19 9.47 -20.88
N SER A 187 9.85 8.20 -21.17
CA SER A 187 8.56 7.80 -21.73
C SER A 187 7.61 7.16 -20.69
N VAL A 188 8.12 6.88 -19.49
CA VAL A 188 7.32 6.37 -18.35
C VAL A 188 7.50 7.32 -17.16
N PRO A 189 6.65 8.36 -17.04
CA PRO A 189 6.79 9.35 -15.99
C PRO A 189 6.52 8.74 -14.60
N GLY A 190 6.98 9.41 -13.55
CA GLY A 190 6.68 9.11 -12.16
C GLY A 190 7.86 8.51 -11.38
N TRP A 191 8.97 8.22 -12.06
CA TRP A 191 10.15 7.56 -11.49
C TRP A 191 11.32 8.49 -11.20
N ARG A 192 11.24 9.77 -11.60
CA ARG A 192 12.34 10.73 -11.43
C ARG A 192 11.97 11.92 -10.54
N SER A 193 12.97 12.46 -9.84
CA SER A 193 12.84 13.67 -9.02
C SER A 193 12.49 14.93 -9.82
N THR A 194 12.78 14.94 -11.12
CA THR A 194 12.54 16.07 -12.03
C THR A 194 11.11 16.14 -12.55
N GLU A 195 10.26 15.16 -12.26
CA GLU A 195 8.89 15.01 -12.79
C GLU A 195 7.86 15.54 -11.77
N GLY A 196 8.12 16.72 -11.23
CA GLY A 196 7.34 17.30 -10.14
C GLY A 196 7.74 16.76 -8.76
N ASN A 197 6.91 17.05 -7.75
CA ASN A 197 7.16 16.71 -6.34
C ASN A 197 6.15 15.71 -5.75
N ARG A 198 5.37 15.06 -6.60
CA ARG A 198 4.27 14.15 -6.24
C ARG A 198 4.23 12.95 -7.18
N ASN A 199 5.15 12.03 -6.98
CA ASN A 199 5.27 10.84 -7.81
C ASN A 199 5.89 9.69 -7.00
N ARG A 200 6.05 8.51 -7.63
CA ARG A 200 6.60 7.31 -6.98
C ARG A 200 8.00 7.54 -6.43
N TYR A 201 8.84 8.33 -7.11
CA TYR A 201 10.16 8.71 -6.60
C TYR A 201 10.05 9.44 -5.24
N TRP A 202 9.24 10.51 -5.18
CA TRP A 202 9.12 11.32 -3.96
C TRP A 202 8.42 10.61 -2.82
N LEU A 203 7.48 9.71 -3.13
CA LEU A 203 6.82 8.92 -2.10
C LEU A 203 7.83 8.06 -1.34
N ILE A 204 8.68 7.30 -2.04
CA ILE A 204 9.64 6.43 -1.37
C ILE A 204 10.80 7.20 -0.74
N GLU A 205 11.28 8.27 -1.39
CA GLU A 205 12.29 9.15 -0.79
C GLU A 205 11.78 9.70 0.53
N ASN A 206 10.54 10.22 0.57
CA ASN A 206 9.97 10.76 1.78
C ASN A 206 9.82 9.69 2.87
N ILE A 207 9.49 8.44 2.55
CA ILE A 207 9.38 7.35 3.53
C ILE A 207 10.74 7.02 4.16
N LEU A 208 11.79 6.91 3.33
CA LEU A 208 13.14 6.54 3.77
C LEU A 208 13.96 7.73 4.31
N SER A 209 13.50 8.96 4.07
CA SER A 209 14.19 10.17 4.52
C SER A 209 14.34 10.21 6.04
N PRO A 210 15.54 10.42 6.59
CA PRO A 210 15.73 10.58 8.03
C PRO A 210 14.88 11.71 8.63
N ARG A 211 14.54 12.74 7.84
CA ARG A 211 13.67 13.85 8.25
C ARG A 211 12.23 13.41 8.52
N CYS A 212 11.80 12.35 7.84
CA CYS A 212 10.48 11.77 7.98
C CYS A 212 10.47 10.55 8.88
N ARG A 213 11.58 10.16 9.53
CA ARG A 213 11.60 9.01 10.43
C ARG A 213 10.49 9.02 11.51
N PRO A 214 10.13 10.18 12.12
CA PRO A 214 9.01 10.23 13.06
C PRO A 214 7.66 9.84 12.43
N PHE A 215 7.49 9.97 11.10
CA PHE A 215 6.30 9.49 10.39
C PHE A 215 6.10 7.99 10.60
N ARG A 216 7.16 7.20 10.39
CA ARG A 216 7.10 5.74 10.47
C ARG A 216 6.82 5.26 11.89
N GLN A 217 7.41 5.92 12.88
CA GLN A 217 7.08 5.69 14.29
C GLN A 217 5.60 6.03 14.57
N ALA A 218 5.10 7.16 14.06
CA ALA A 218 3.70 7.54 14.22
C ALA A 218 2.74 6.54 13.57
N ILE A 219 3.12 5.84 12.49
CA ILE A 219 2.30 4.75 11.93
C ILE A 219 2.17 3.60 12.94
N TYR A 220 3.25 3.15 13.56
CA TYR A 220 3.18 2.14 14.63
C TYR A 220 2.32 2.62 15.81
N ASP A 221 2.59 3.83 16.32
CA ASP A 221 1.92 4.35 17.50
C ASP A 221 0.41 4.55 17.24
N TYR A 222 0.05 5.10 16.07
CA TYR A 222 -1.34 5.31 15.70
C TYR A 222 -2.14 4.01 15.65
N HIS A 223 -1.58 2.96 15.04
CA HIS A 223 -2.32 1.71 14.80
C HIS A 223 -2.21 0.75 15.98
N ARG A 224 -0.99 0.31 16.34
CA ARG A 224 -0.77 -0.73 17.34
C ARG A 224 -0.95 -0.25 18.77
N GLN A 225 -0.49 0.97 19.06
CA GLN A 225 -0.57 1.53 20.42
C GLN A 225 -1.80 2.43 20.62
N GLY A 226 -2.43 2.86 19.52
CA GLY A 226 -3.61 3.71 19.50
C GLY A 226 -4.88 2.90 19.24
N LEU A 227 -5.16 2.63 17.96
CA LEU A 227 -6.40 1.97 17.51
C LEU A 227 -6.64 0.61 18.16
N ASP A 228 -5.63 -0.27 18.19
CA ASP A 228 -5.77 -1.65 18.65
C ASP A 228 -6.13 -1.76 20.15
N ILE A 229 -5.87 -0.73 20.95
CA ILE A 229 -6.22 -0.70 22.38
C ILE A 229 -7.56 0.00 22.66
N MET A 230 -8.17 0.64 21.66
CA MET A 230 -9.39 1.44 21.88
C MET A 230 -10.60 0.60 22.28
N HIS A 231 -10.62 -0.70 21.96
CA HIS A 231 -11.69 -1.60 22.38
C HIS A 231 -11.69 -1.82 23.92
N GLU A 232 -10.53 -1.73 24.57
CA GLU A 232 -10.38 -1.82 26.03
C GLU A 232 -10.44 -0.44 26.69
N ASN A 233 -9.66 0.52 26.15
CA ASN A 233 -9.53 1.85 26.73
C ASN A 233 -9.49 2.94 25.64
N PRO A 234 -10.66 3.47 25.23
CA PRO A 234 -10.75 4.52 24.22
C PRO A 234 -9.98 5.79 24.57
N ALA A 235 -9.88 6.15 25.85
CA ALA A 235 -9.20 7.38 26.27
C ALA A 235 -7.68 7.26 26.14
N ALA A 236 -7.11 6.11 26.53
CA ALA A 236 -5.69 5.84 26.36
C ALA A 236 -5.31 5.77 24.87
N GLY A 237 -6.09 5.05 24.06
CA GLY A 237 -5.83 4.96 22.61
C GLY A 237 -5.88 6.31 21.90
N ARG A 238 -6.86 7.16 22.24
CA ARG A 238 -6.92 8.54 21.72
C ARG A 238 -5.71 9.39 22.11
N ALA A 239 -5.24 9.28 23.34
CA ALA A 239 -4.07 10.04 23.80
C ALA A 239 -2.81 9.66 22.99
N VAL A 240 -2.60 8.37 22.74
CA VAL A 240 -1.49 7.88 21.90
C VAL A 240 -1.62 8.38 20.46
N ILE A 241 -2.84 8.33 19.90
CA ILE A 241 -3.09 8.87 18.55
C ILE A 241 -2.78 10.37 18.51
N ALA A 242 -3.14 11.13 19.54
CA ALA A 242 -2.84 12.56 19.61
C ALA A 242 -1.33 12.84 19.62
N GLU A 243 -0.54 12.01 20.31
CA GLU A 243 0.93 12.08 20.32
C GLU A 243 1.53 11.71 18.95
N ALA A 244 1.00 10.67 18.29
CA ALA A 244 1.39 10.32 16.93
C ALA A 244 1.14 11.48 15.95
N LEU A 245 0.01 12.18 16.08
CA LEU A 245 -0.29 13.36 15.25
C LEU A 245 0.66 14.54 15.53
N ASP A 246 1.12 14.73 16.77
CA ASP A 246 2.13 15.73 17.08
C ASP A 246 3.48 15.38 16.42
N ALA A 247 3.89 14.11 16.44
CA ALA A 247 5.08 13.65 15.74
C ALA A 247 4.99 13.90 14.22
N LEU A 248 3.81 13.72 13.62
CA LEU A 248 3.58 14.07 12.21
C LEU A 248 3.68 15.58 11.97
N ASN A 249 3.25 16.42 12.92
CA ASN A 249 3.43 17.85 12.82
C ASN A 249 4.92 18.27 12.94
N ASP A 250 5.74 17.51 13.66
CA ASP A 250 7.20 17.71 13.66
C ASP A 250 7.83 17.33 12.31
N VAL A 251 7.35 16.27 11.65
CA VAL A 251 7.71 15.99 10.26
C VAL A 251 7.28 17.14 9.35
N ASN A 252 6.09 17.72 9.52
CA ASN A 252 5.64 18.86 8.72
C ASN A 252 6.52 20.10 8.91
N ARG A 253 7.09 20.31 10.10
CA ARG A 253 8.05 21.40 10.37
C ARG A 253 9.41 21.13 9.72
N SER A 254 9.89 19.89 9.77
CA SER A 254 11.20 19.48 9.26
C SER A 254 11.21 19.32 7.73
N TYR A 255 10.11 18.82 7.17
CA TYR A 255 9.91 18.61 5.74
C TYR A 255 8.49 19.06 5.31
N PRO A 256 8.25 20.39 5.21
CA PRO A 256 6.96 20.93 4.80
C PRO A 256 6.55 20.48 3.40
N ASN A 257 5.24 20.32 3.19
CA ASN A 257 4.66 19.89 1.91
C ASN A 257 5.15 18.53 1.39
N SER A 258 5.74 17.69 2.25
CA SER A 258 6.13 16.33 1.90
C SER A 258 4.91 15.52 1.41
N MET A 259 5.14 14.69 0.40
CA MET A 259 4.11 13.86 -0.21
C MET A 259 3.53 12.87 0.78
N ILE A 260 4.38 12.29 1.64
CA ILE A 260 3.96 11.26 2.61
C ILE A 260 2.95 11.78 3.64
N LEU A 261 3.08 13.04 4.08
CA LEU A 261 2.09 13.66 4.98
C LEU A 261 0.75 13.88 4.29
N GLN A 262 0.75 14.19 3.00
CA GLN A 262 -0.50 14.33 2.24
C GLN A 262 -1.18 12.98 2.01
N VAL A 263 -0.41 11.94 1.73
CA VAL A 263 -0.91 10.56 1.66
C VAL A 263 -1.56 10.19 2.99
N PHE A 264 -0.89 10.42 4.12
CA PHE A 264 -1.46 10.17 5.44
C PHE A 264 -2.75 10.97 5.66
N ALA A 265 -2.74 12.28 5.43
CA ALA A 265 -3.93 13.11 5.60
C ALA A 265 -5.09 12.60 4.75
N ASN A 266 -4.88 12.32 3.46
CA ASN A 266 -5.90 11.79 2.57
C ASN A 266 -6.43 10.41 3.01
N THR A 267 -5.61 9.63 3.70
CA THR A 267 -5.97 8.30 4.22
C THR A 267 -6.74 8.40 5.54
N LYS A 268 -6.34 9.32 6.43
CA LYS A 268 -6.72 9.30 7.85
C LYS A 268 -7.64 10.43 8.30
N SER A 269 -7.88 11.45 7.46
CA SER A 269 -8.68 12.63 7.83
C SER A 269 -10.01 12.27 8.50
N ASP A 270 -10.78 11.39 7.87
CA ASP A 270 -12.13 11.04 8.32
C ASP A 270 -12.08 10.19 9.60
N GLU A 271 -11.14 9.25 9.70
CA GLU A 271 -10.91 8.44 10.90
C GLU A 271 -10.51 9.31 12.10
N ILE A 272 -9.60 10.26 11.92
CA ILE A 272 -9.21 11.23 12.95
C ILE A 272 -10.42 12.08 13.37
N ILE A 273 -11.23 12.54 12.43
CA ILE A 273 -12.44 13.30 12.75
C ILE A 273 -13.38 12.48 13.64
N GLU A 274 -13.68 11.23 13.29
CA GLU A 274 -14.56 10.38 14.08
C GLU A 274 -14.00 10.09 15.48
N ILE A 275 -12.71 9.80 15.59
CA ILE A 275 -12.04 9.50 16.86
C ILE A 275 -12.13 10.71 17.82
N PHE A 276 -11.90 11.92 17.33
CA PHE A 276 -11.83 13.12 18.19
C PHE A 276 -13.15 13.88 18.35
N LYS A 277 -14.22 13.51 17.63
CA LYS A 277 -15.58 14.03 17.88
C LYS A 277 -16.04 13.83 19.33
N ALA A 278 -15.65 12.72 19.95
CA ALA A 278 -16.00 12.38 21.34
C ALA A 278 -14.96 12.85 22.37
N ALA A 279 -13.91 13.57 21.96
CA ALA A 279 -12.82 13.99 22.86
C ALA A 279 -13.22 15.19 23.74
N PRO A 280 -12.56 15.39 24.91
CA PRO A 280 -12.73 16.60 25.72
C PRO A 280 -12.36 17.88 24.95
N PRO A 281 -12.94 19.05 25.32
CA PRO A 281 -12.76 20.30 24.57
C PRO A 281 -11.30 20.73 24.34
N GLN A 282 -10.42 20.48 25.32
CA GLN A 282 -9.01 20.81 25.22
C GLN A 282 -8.30 19.95 24.15
N GLU A 283 -8.58 18.65 24.11
CA GLU A 283 -8.02 17.71 23.13
C GLU A 283 -8.54 18.03 21.72
N LYS A 284 -9.84 18.30 21.58
CA LYS A 284 -10.44 18.78 20.32
C LYS A 284 -9.71 20.00 19.76
N THR A 285 -9.47 21.00 20.61
CA THR A 285 -8.78 22.23 20.20
C THR A 285 -7.37 21.94 19.70
N LYS A 286 -6.62 21.09 20.42
CA LYS A 286 -5.27 20.69 20.04
C LYS A 286 -5.25 19.99 18.68
N ILE A 287 -6.09 18.97 18.50
CA ILE A 287 -6.13 18.18 17.26
C ILE A 287 -6.55 19.02 16.07
N VAL A 288 -7.56 19.89 16.23
CA VAL A 288 -7.98 20.82 15.17
C VAL A 288 -6.81 21.69 14.74
N GLN A 289 -6.01 22.21 15.67
CA GLN A 289 -4.83 23.01 15.35
C GLN A 289 -3.75 22.19 14.64
N THR A 290 -3.42 21.00 15.15
CA THR A 290 -2.40 20.11 14.57
C THR A 290 -2.79 19.69 13.16
N MET A 291 -4.00 19.18 12.96
CA MET A 291 -4.47 18.74 11.63
C MET A 291 -4.66 19.90 10.66
N SER A 292 -5.03 21.10 11.11
CA SER A 292 -5.09 22.28 10.21
C SER A 292 -3.71 22.71 9.70
N ARG A 293 -2.61 22.35 10.39
CA ARG A 293 -1.24 22.59 9.91
C ARG A 293 -0.75 21.49 8.96
N ILE A 294 -1.09 20.24 9.24
CA ILE A 294 -0.70 19.07 8.43
C ILE A 294 -1.49 19.02 7.12
N ASP A 295 -2.80 19.29 7.18
CA ASP A 295 -3.71 19.27 6.03
C ASP A 295 -4.51 20.59 5.93
N PRO A 296 -3.85 21.70 5.52
CA PRO A 296 -4.50 23.00 5.36
C PRO A 296 -5.75 22.99 4.47
N PRO A 297 -5.80 22.26 3.32
CA PRO A 297 -7.00 22.18 2.49
C PRO A 297 -8.26 21.69 3.21
N ARG A 298 -8.13 20.82 4.22
CA ARG A 298 -9.28 20.34 5.04
C ARG A 298 -9.42 21.03 6.39
N ALA A 299 -8.68 22.12 6.66
CA ALA A 299 -8.74 22.85 7.93
C ALA A 299 -10.15 23.29 8.34
N SER A 300 -11.02 23.64 7.38
CA SER A 300 -12.43 23.97 7.66
C SER A 300 -13.23 22.74 8.13
N ASN A 301 -12.95 21.58 7.53
CA ASN A 301 -13.61 20.32 7.86
C ASN A 301 -13.32 19.91 9.32
N TYR A 302 -12.04 19.89 9.73
CA TYR A 302 -11.66 19.58 11.11
C TYR A 302 -12.33 20.53 12.12
N ARG A 303 -12.33 21.84 11.85
CA ARG A 303 -12.98 22.84 12.72
C ARG A 303 -14.49 22.61 12.85
N GLN A 304 -15.16 22.26 11.76
CA GLN A 304 -16.62 22.08 11.76
C GLN A 304 -17.03 20.75 12.40
N GLN A 305 -16.26 19.68 12.21
CA GLN A 305 -16.64 18.35 12.65
C GLN A 305 -16.10 17.98 14.03
N ILE A 306 -14.89 18.40 14.39
CA ILE A 306 -14.28 18.13 15.71
C ILE A 306 -14.54 19.27 16.68
N GLY A 307 -14.53 20.52 16.22
CA GLY A 307 -14.66 21.70 17.06
C GLY A 307 -16.07 21.94 17.64
N ARG A 308 -17.04 21.11 17.30
CA ARG A 308 -18.40 21.11 17.87
C ARG A 308 -18.49 20.32 19.15
#